data_AF-A0A6G0Q3Y9-F1
#
_entry.id   AF-A0A6G0Q3Y9-F1
#
_cell.length_a   1.000
_cell.length_b   1.000
_cell.length_c   1.000
_cell.angle_alpha   90.00
_cell.angle_beta   90.00
_cell.angle_gamma   90.00
#
_symmetry.space_group_name_H-M   'P 1'
#
loop_
_entity.id
_entity.type
_entity.pdbx_description
1 polymer ?
#
loop_
_entity_poly.entity_id
_entity_poly.type
_entity_poly.pdbx_seq_one_letter_code
_entity_poly.pdbx_strand_id
1 'polypeptide(L)'
;WTYYASVFPYFWVLATPVVSFVFGTYLYLSLNMFGCHYNEAFSSLRIASYKNFLRLHFDKEGRLEIFAFGVDKMPRRWCRDPKWSGGNGPRASLERNLPSFKWTRPSYWKPLVTKVDNMLRMDFENPSLDAKFNTTDRSNVHLIDRVLVRKPASAAT
;
A
#
# COMPACT_ATOMS: atom_id res chain seq x y z
N TRP A 1 -14.92 -14.24 -48.55
CA TRP A 1 -13.75 -13.74 -47.79
C TRP A 1 -13.81 -12.22 -47.60
N THR A 2 -14.14 -11.45 -48.63
CA THR A 2 -14.29 -9.98 -48.60
C THR A 2 -15.30 -9.45 -47.57
N TYR A 3 -16.46 -10.11 -47.39
CA TYR A 3 -17.46 -9.73 -46.38
C TYR A 3 -16.89 -9.75 -44.94
N TYR A 4 -16.19 -10.81 -44.57
CA TYR A 4 -15.59 -10.91 -43.23
C TYR A 4 -14.43 -9.93 -43.04
N ALA A 5 -13.66 -9.66 -44.10
CA ALA A 5 -12.55 -8.71 -44.06
C ALA A 5 -12.99 -7.25 -43.86
N SER A 6 -14.17 -6.85 -44.35
CA SER A 6 -14.71 -5.50 -44.17
C SER A 6 -15.50 -5.33 -42.87
N VAL A 7 -16.20 -6.38 -42.41
CA VAL A 7 -16.99 -6.35 -41.19
C VAL A 7 -16.12 -6.36 -39.92
N PHE A 8 -14.97 -7.05 -39.97
CA PHE A 8 -14.03 -7.12 -38.85
C PHE A 8 -13.55 -5.75 -38.33
N PRO A 9 -13.00 -4.84 -39.15
CA PRO A 9 -12.57 -3.52 -38.69
C PRO A 9 -13.75 -2.65 -38.25
N TYR A 10 -14.94 -2.81 -38.84
CA TYR A 10 -16.14 -2.07 -38.42
C TYR A 10 -16.57 -2.43 -37.00
N PHE A 11 -16.67 -3.72 -36.70
CA PHE A 11 -16.93 -4.18 -35.34
C PHE A 11 -15.79 -3.82 -34.41
N TRP A 12 -14.53 -3.90 -34.83
CA TRP A 12 -13.42 -3.56 -33.97
C TRP A 12 -13.38 -2.06 -33.62
N VAL A 13 -13.54 -1.17 -34.60
CA VAL A 13 -13.50 0.28 -34.40
C VAL A 13 -14.74 0.81 -33.69
N LEU A 14 -15.90 0.17 -33.80
CA LEU A 14 -17.11 0.59 -33.08
C LEU A 14 -17.30 -0.13 -31.74
N ALA A 15 -17.06 -1.43 -31.66
CA ALA A 15 -17.28 -2.17 -30.42
C ALA A 15 -16.23 -1.80 -29.36
N THR A 16 -14.98 -1.57 -29.73
CA THR A 16 -13.93 -1.22 -28.74
C THR A 16 -14.20 0.10 -28.00
N PRO A 17 -14.52 1.24 -28.64
CA PRO A 17 -14.84 2.46 -27.91
C PRO A 17 -16.18 2.37 -27.20
N VAL A 18 -17.19 1.70 -27.77
CA VAL A 18 -18.50 1.54 -27.12
C VAL A 18 -18.37 0.71 -25.84
N VAL A 19 -17.69 -0.42 -25.89
CA VAL A 19 -17.43 -1.26 -24.70
C VAL A 19 -16.57 -0.52 -23.68
N SER A 20 -15.52 0.19 -24.13
CA SER A 20 -14.68 1.00 -23.24
C SER A 20 -15.47 2.13 -22.56
N PHE A 21 -16.41 2.76 -23.27
CA PHE A 21 -17.22 3.84 -22.73
C PHE A 21 -18.26 3.31 -21.73
N VAL A 22 -18.94 2.20 -22.05
CA VAL A 22 -19.88 1.54 -21.13
C VAL A 22 -19.16 1.07 -19.87
N PHE A 23 -17.99 0.45 -20.00
CA PHE A 23 -17.19 0.00 -18.87
C PHE A 23 -16.64 1.19 -18.04
N GLY A 24 -16.14 2.24 -18.70
CA GLY A 24 -15.65 3.44 -18.03
C GLY A 24 -16.74 4.19 -17.27
N THR A 25 -17.92 4.36 -17.87
CA THR A 25 -19.08 4.97 -17.21
C THR A 25 -19.61 4.11 -16.07
N TYR A 26 -19.66 2.78 -16.23
CA TYR A 26 -20.01 1.85 -15.16
C TYR A 26 -19.11 2.01 -13.93
N LEU A 27 -17.80 2.05 -14.12
CA LEU A 27 -16.85 2.27 -13.02
C LEU A 27 -17.00 3.66 -12.40
N TYR A 28 -17.23 4.70 -13.22
CA TYR A 28 -17.43 6.08 -12.74
C TYR A 28 -18.67 6.22 -11.86
N LEU A 29 -19.82 5.67 -12.31
CA LEU A 29 -21.06 5.71 -11.53
C LEU A 29 -20.96 4.86 -10.26
N SER A 30 -20.36 3.67 -10.36
CA SER A 30 -20.17 2.78 -9.20
C SER A 30 -19.36 3.46 -8.08
N LEU A 31 -18.30 4.18 -8.45
CA LEU A 31 -17.45 4.92 -7.51
C LEU A 31 -18.16 6.14 -6.90
N ASN A 32 -18.81 6.97 -7.73
CA ASN A 32 -19.31 8.27 -7.29
C ASN A 32 -20.69 8.20 -6.62
N MET A 33 -21.58 7.29 -7.06
CA MET A 33 -22.95 7.23 -6.52
C MET A 33 -23.16 6.17 -5.45
N PHE A 34 -22.52 5.00 -5.57
CA PHE A 34 -22.85 3.86 -4.70
C PHE A 34 -21.82 3.62 -3.60
N GLY A 35 -20.58 4.08 -3.75
CA GLY A 35 -19.52 3.82 -2.77
C GLY A 35 -19.31 2.33 -2.48
N CYS A 36 -19.69 1.47 -3.42
CA CYS A 36 -19.61 0.02 -3.36
C CYS A 36 -18.62 -0.44 -4.44
N HIS A 37 -17.87 -1.52 -4.18
CA HIS A 37 -16.81 -2.04 -5.07
C HIS A 37 -15.56 -1.16 -5.25
N TYR A 38 -15.16 -0.40 -4.21
CA TYR A 38 -13.86 0.29 -4.20
C TYR A 38 -12.70 -0.64 -4.59
N ASN A 39 -12.69 -1.87 -4.09
CA ASN A 39 -11.59 -2.81 -4.32
C ASN A 39 -11.38 -3.16 -5.80
N GLU A 40 -12.46 -3.28 -6.58
CA GLU A 40 -12.39 -3.60 -8.00
C GLU A 40 -11.96 -2.39 -8.82
N ALA A 41 -12.51 -1.22 -8.52
CA ALA A 41 -12.12 0.02 -9.18
C ALA A 41 -10.65 0.40 -8.88
N PHE A 42 -10.20 0.25 -7.63
CA PHE A 42 -8.82 0.48 -7.22
C PHE A 42 -7.85 -0.57 -7.76
N SER A 43 -8.30 -1.77 -8.12
CA SER A 43 -7.41 -2.79 -8.72
C SER A 43 -6.77 -2.31 -10.03
N SER A 44 -7.50 -1.50 -10.79
CA SER A 44 -7.02 -0.87 -12.04
C SER A 44 -6.25 0.43 -11.80
N LEU A 45 -6.47 1.07 -10.65
CA LEU A 45 -5.90 2.35 -10.33
C LEU A 45 -4.49 2.14 -9.79
N ARG A 46 -3.48 2.53 -10.57
CA ARG A 46 -2.06 2.45 -10.19
C ARG A 46 -1.69 3.52 -9.15
N ILE A 47 -2.38 3.53 -8.02
CA ILE A 47 -2.07 4.36 -6.87
C ILE A 47 -0.95 3.66 -6.09
N ALA A 48 0.19 4.33 -5.98
CA ALA A 48 1.34 3.82 -5.23
C ALA A 48 1.18 4.01 -3.70
N SER A 49 0.30 4.92 -3.29
CA SER A 49 0.01 5.30 -1.90
C SER A 49 -1.05 4.41 -1.26
N TYR A 50 -1.25 4.50 0.06
CA TYR A 50 -2.23 3.73 0.85
C TYR A 50 -2.09 2.21 0.73
N LYS A 51 -0.94 1.70 1.19
CA LYS A 51 -0.67 0.26 1.22
C LYS A 51 -0.75 -0.25 2.65
N ASN A 52 -1.46 -1.36 2.84
CA ASN A 52 -1.55 -2.05 4.11
C ASN A 52 -0.84 -3.41 4.02
N PHE A 53 -0.13 -3.78 5.08
CA PHE A 53 0.57 -5.06 5.19
C PHE A 53 0.11 -5.78 6.45
N LEU A 54 -0.18 -7.08 6.32
CA LEU A 54 -0.52 -7.92 7.47
C LEU A 54 0.70 -8.76 7.85
N ARG A 55 1.08 -8.70 9.13
CA ARG A 55 2.04 -9.63 9.71
C ARG A 55 1.30 -10.59 10.62
N LEU A 56 1.30 -11.85 10.23
CA LEU A 56 0.71 -12.94 11.02
C LEU A 56 1.82 -13.60 11.83
N HIS A 57 1.59 -13.74 13.14
CA HIS A 57 2.50 -14.42 14.05
C HIS A 57 1.75 -15.56 14.73
N PHE A 58 2.25 -16.78 14.51
CA PHE A 58 1.75 -17.98 15.16
C PHE A 58 2.58 -18.25 16.41
N ASP A 59 1.93 -18.20 17.56
CA ASP A 59 2.55 -18.51 18.83
C ASP A 59 2.68 -20.03 19.04
N LYS A 60 3.63 -20.46 19.89
CA LYS A 60 3.83 -21.88 20.23
C LYS A 60 2.60 -22.52 20.89
N GLU A 61 1.77 -21.70 21.52
CA GLU A 61 0.49 -22.08 22.14
C GLU A 61 -0.67 -22.21 21.13
N GLY A 62 -0.42 -22.01 19.82
CA GLY A 62 -1.44 -22.09 18.78
C GLY A 62 -2.36 -20.86 18.69
N ARG A 63 -1.93 -19.73 19.27
CA ARG A 63 -2.60 -18.42 19.12
C ARG A 63 -2.12 -17.73 17.86
N LEU A 64 -3.03 -17.09 17.13
CA LEU A 64 -2.71 -16.29 15.95
C LEU A 64 -2.80 -14.81 16.31
N GLU A 65 -1.66 -14.13 16.25
CA GLU A 65 -1.60 -12.67 16.35
C GLU A 65 -1.51 -12.06 14.96
N ILE A 66 -2.39 -11.12 14.67
CA ILE A 66 -2.48 -10.42 13.40
C ILE A 66 -2.13 -8.96 13.67
N PHE A 67 -1.06 -8.48 13.04
CA PHE A 67 -0.67 -7.07 13.08
C PHE A 67 -0.96 -6.43 11.73
N ALA A 68 -1.85 -5.44 11.71
CA ALA A 68 -2.16 -4.66 10.51
C ALA A 68 -1.33 -3.37 10.52
N PHE A 69 -0.44 -3.25 9.55
CA PHE A 69 0.40 -2.08 9.35
C PHE A 69 -0.09 -1.27 8.15
N GLY A 70 -0.13 0.06 8.31
CA GLY A 70 -0.54 1.00 7.27
C GLY A 70 0.58 1.93 6.84
N VAL A 71 0.63 2.22 5.54
CA VAL A 71 1.46 3.25 4.93
C VAL A 71 0.59 4.14 4.06
N ASP A 72 0.36 5.36 4.52
CA ASP A 72 -0.50 6.31 3.81
C ASP A 72 0.17 6.83 2.54
N LYS A 73 1.46 7.21 2.62
CA LYS A 73 2.19 7.77 1.48
C LYS A 73 3.47 7.00 1.19
N MET A 74 3.61 6.55 -0.05
CA MET A 74 4.83 5.87 -0.49
C MET A 74 5.97 6.89 -0.67
N PRO A 75 7.14 6.67 -0.06
CA PRO A 75 8.31 7.51 -0.30
C PRO A 75 8.82 7.37 -1.73
N ARG A 76 9.09 8.50 -2.40
CA ARG A 76 9.62 8.55 -3.77
C ARG A 76 11.13 8.64 -3.84
N ARG A 77 11.74 9.24 -2.80
CA ARG A 77 13.19 9.44 -2.69
C ARG A 77 13.70 8.60 -1.53
N TRP A 78 14.85 7.98 -1.74
CA TRP A 78 15.49 7.10 -0.79
C TRP A 78 16.92 7.59 -0.57
N CYS A 79 17.36 7.60 0.68
CA CYS A 79 18.74 7.86 1.06
C CYS A 79 19.29 6.67 1.84
N ARG A 80 20.60 6.45 1.76
CA ARG A 80 21.27 5.43 2.58
C ARG A 80 21.17 5.84 4.04
N ASP A 81 20.76 4.93 4.92
CA ASP A 81 20.73 5.20 6.36
C ASP A 81 22.17 5.31 6.89
N PRO A 82 22.60 6.49 7.39
CA PRO A 82 23.95 6.65 7.95
C PRO A 82 24.18 5.79 9.20
N LYS A 83 23.11 5.38 9.89
CA LYS A 83 23.14 4.60 11.14
C LYS A 83 22.76 3.13 10.90
N TRP A 84 22.84 2.65 9.66
CA TRP A 84 22.56 1.26 9.32
C TRP A 84 23.47 0.28 10.10
N SER A 85 22.86 -0.73 10.72
CA SER A 85 23.54 -1.68 11.61
C SER A 85 24.55 -2.59 10.92
N GLY A 86 24.50 -2.74 9.58
CA GLY A 86 25.47 -3.52 8.81
C GLY A 86 26.73 -2.75 8.37
N GLY A 87 26.88 -1.47 8.75
CA GLY A 87 27.99 -0.63 8.31
C GLY A 87 29.29 -0.79 9.14
N ASN A 88 30.11 0.25 9.13
CA ASN A 88 31.39 0.30 9.84
C ASN A 88 31.35 1.20 11.10
N GLY A 89 30.17 1.41 11.69
CA GLY A 89 30.01 2.23 12.89
C GLY A 89 30.23 1.47 14.21
N PRO A 90 30.40 2.18 15.34
CA PRO A 90 30.55 1.56 16.67
C PRO A 90 29.36 0.67 17.09
N ARG A 91 28.16 0.97 16.58
CA ARG A 91 26.98 0.12 16.79
C ARG A 91 26.99 -1.11 15.89
N ALA A 92 27.55 -0.99 14.69
CA ALA A 92 27.58 -2.08 13.74
C ALA A 92 28.47 -3.22 14.21
N SER A 93 29.57 -2.92 14.92
CA SER A 93 30.41 -3.97 15.53
C SER A 93 29.69 -4.76 16.62
N LEU A 94 28.78 -4.14 17.37
CA LEU A 94 27.97 -4.81 18.40
C LEU A 94 26.89 -5.69 17.77
N GLU A 95 26.24 -5.20 16.72
CA GLU A 95 25.11 -5.88 16.09
C GLU A 95 25.55 -6.88 15.00
N ARG A 96 26.82 -6.88 14.56
CA ARG A 96 27.33 -7.74 13.46
C ARG A 96 27.12 -9.24 13.68
N ASN A 97 27.26 -9.71 14.91
CA ASN A 97 27.11 -11.13 15.24
C ASN A 97 25.64 -11.55 15.46
N LEU A 98 24.73 -10.57 15.57
CA LEU A 98 23.30 -10.84 15.69
C LEU A 98 22.70 -11.07 14.31
N PRO A 99 21.66 -11.92 14.19
CA PRO A 99 20.90 -12.04 12.95
C PRO A 99 20.17 -10.73 12.64
N SER A 100 19.96 -10.45 11.35
CA SER A 100 19.45 -9.16 10.85
C SER A 100 18.11 -8.72 11.45
N PHE A 101 17.23 -9.66 11.81
CA PHE A 101 15.93 -9.32 12.43
C PHE A 101 16.04 -8.79 13.87
N LYS A 102 17.18 -8.98 14.54
CA LYS A 102 17.45 -8.42 15.88
C LYS A 102 18.19 -7.07 15.80
N TRP A 103 18.56 -6.62 14.61
CA TRP A 103 19.23 -5.33 14.45
C TRP A 103 18.26 -4.20 14.75
N THR A 104 18.79 -3.13 15.36
CA THR A 104 17.99 -1.95 15.67
C THR A 104 17.59 -1.19 14.40
N ARG A 105 18.48 -1.18 13.40
CA ARG A 105 18.25 -0.56 12.09
C ARG A 105 18.64 -1.52 10.97
N PRO A 106 17.79 -2.52 10.67
CA PRO A 106 18.08 -3.51 9.65
C PRO A 106 18.02 -2.92 8.23
N SER A 107 17.18 -1.89 8.02
CA SER A 107 16.97 -1.25 6.72
C SER A 107 18.19 -0.45 6.28
N TYR A 108 18.75 -0.82 5.13
CA TYR A 108 19.87 -0.08 4.51
C TYR A 108 19.43 1.28 3.94
N TRP A 109 18.19 1.34 3.43
CA TRP A 109 17.59 2.53 2.84
C TRP A 109 16.56 3.13 3.79
N LYS A 110 16.62 4.46 3.94
CA LYS A 110 15.63 5.26 4.64
C LYS A 110 14.91 6.16 3.62
N PRO A 111 13.59 6.38 3.75
CA PRO A 111 12.93 7.38 2.94
C PRO A 111 13.50 8.78 3.22
N LEU A 112 13.86 9.49 2.15
CA LEU A 112 14.28 10.89 2.22
C LEU A 112 13.04 11.77 2.17
N VAL A 113 12.42 11.97 3.33
CA VAL A 113 11.27 12.88 3.46
C VAL A 113 11.77 14.21 4.00
N THR A 114 11.71 15.25 3.16
CA THR A 114 12.01 16.61 3.61
C THR A 114 10.73 17.27 4.13
N LYS A 115 10.85 18.12 5.15
CA LYS A 115 9.72 18.87 5.70
C LYS A 115 8.98 19.69 4.62
N VAL A 116 9.71 20.17 3.62
CA VAL A 116 9.18 20.91 2.47
C VAL A 116 8.43 20.00 1.49
N ASP A 117 8.92 18.79 1.20
CA ASP A 117 8.19 17.81 0.39
C ASP A 117 6.83 17.44 1.03
N ASN A 118 6.77 17.35 2.36
CA ASN A 118 5.50 17.12 3.06
C ASN A 118 4.56 18.33 2.99
N MET A 119 5.12 19.55 2.97
CA MET A 119 4.34 20.79 2.99
C MET A 119 3.77 21.17 1.61
N LEU A 120 4.49 20.88 0.53
CA LEU A 120 4.08 21.24 -0.83
C LEU A 120 3.20 20.20 -1.51
N ARG A 121 2.91 19.08 -0.84
CA ARG A 121 2.16 17.98 -1.42
C ARG A 121 0.66 18.20 -1.21
N MET A 122 0.01 18.78 -2.22
CA MET A 122 -1.46 18.88 -2.31
C MET A 122 -2.08 17.48 -2.36
N ASP A 123 -3.07 17.21 -1.50
CA ASP A 123 -3.77 15.92 -1.42
C ASP A 123 -5.19 16.07 -1.98
N PHE A 124 -5.34 15.87 -3.29
CA PHE A 124 -6.63 16.00 -4.00
C PHE A 124 -7.75 15.03 -3.54
N GLU A 125 -7.46 14.09 -2.64
CA GLU A 125 -8.41 13.09 -2.13
C GLU A 125 -9.14 13.54 -0.85
N ASN A 126 -8.63 14.52 -0.10
CA ASN A 126 -9.26 14.90 1.16
C ASN A 126 -9.19 16.42 1.42
N PRO A 127 -10.19 17.19 0.98
CA PRO A 127 -10.18 18.66 1.08
C PRO A 127 -10.16 19.18 2.53
N SER A 128 -10.54 18.36 3.51
CA SER A 128 -10.41 18.69 4.94
C SER A 128 -8.95 18.73 5.43
N LEU A 129 -8.04 18.05 4.73
CA LEU A 129 -6.62 17.99 5.04
C LEU A 129 -5.80 19.07 4.32
N ASP A 130 -6.34 19.69 3.27
CA ASP A 130 -5.70 20.81 2.55
C ASP A 130 -5.72 22.12 3.37
N ALA A 131 -6.67 22.27 4.29
CA ALA A 131 -6.79 23.48 5.12
C ALA A 131 -5.69 23.60 6.20
N LYS A 132 -4.98 22.51 6.51
CA LYS A 132 -3.88 22.50 7.47
C LYS A 132 -2.68 21.84 6.83
N PHE A 133 -1.65 22.61 6.48
CA PHE A 133 -0.32 22.13 6.09
C PHE A 133 0.21 21.10 7.12
N ASN A 134 -0.18 19.84 6.94
CA ASN A 134 0.03 18.82 7.93
C ASN A 134 1.48 18.36 7.82
N THR A 135 2.27 18.71 8.84
CA THR A 135 3.72 18.47 8.86
C THR A 135 4.07 17.02 9.21
N THR A 136 3.07 16.18 9.53
CA THR A 136 3.32 14.80 9.96
C THR A 136 3.93 13.95 8.85
N ASP A 137 4.96 13.20 9.19
CA ASP A 137 5.62 12.28 8.27
C ASP A 137 4.77 11.00 8.09
N ARG A 138 3.89 11.05 7.08
CA ARG A 138 2.98 9.95 6.70
C ARG A 138 3.64 8.83 5.87
N SER A 139 4.95 8.91 5.68
CA SER A 139 5.71 7.83 5.04
C SER A 139 6.08 6.71 6.02
N ASN A 140 6.01 7.00 7.32
CA ASN A 140 6.30 6.01 8.34
C ASN A 140 5.16 4.99 8.43
N VAL A 141 5.56 3.73 8.53
CA VAL A 141 4.65 2.63 8.81
C VAL A 141 4.10 2.81 10.22
N HIS A 142 2.78 2.77 10.38
CA HIS A 142 2.14 2.77 11.68
C HIS A 142 1.32 1.50 11.87
N LEU A 143 1.18 1.05 13.12
CA LEU A 143 0.29 -0.06 13.46
C LEU A 143 -1.14 0.49 13.47
N ILE A 144 -1.99 -0.05 12.59
CA ILE A 144 -3.42 0.29 12.53
C ILE A 144 -4.15 -0.52 13.58
N ASP A 145 -3.96 -1.84 13.58
CA ASP A 145 -4.70 -2.74 14.44
C ASP A 145 -3.88 -3.98 14.82
N ARG A 146 -4.22 -4.56 15.97
CA ARG A 146 -3.66 -5.81 16.47
C ARG A 146 -4.78 -6.71 16.94
N VAL A 147 -5.04 -7.78 16.20
CA VAL A 147 -6.07 -8.77 16.53
C VAL A 147 -5.41 -10.03 17.05
N LEU A 148 -5.90 -10.55 18.18
CA LEU A 148 -5.48 -11.83 18.73
C LEU A 148 -6.61 -12.84 18.56
N VAL A 149 -6.38 -13.82 17.69
CA VAL A 149 -7.31 -14.92 17.42
C VAL A 149 -6.86 -16.15 18.21
N ARG A 150 -7.73 -16.62 19.11
CA ARG A 150 -7.52 -17.89 19.82
C ARG A 150 -8.24 -19.01 19.09
N LYS A 151 -7.60 -20.18 18.99
CA LYS A 151 -8.28 -21.39 18.53
C LYS A 151 -9.45 -21.68 19.48
N PRO A 152 -10.68 -21.89 18.99
CA PRO A 152 -11.75 -22.36 19.84
C PRO A 152 -11.31 -23.70 20.44
N ALA A 153 -11.41 -23.84 21.77
CA ALA A 153 -11.13 -25.11 22.42
C ALA A 153 -11.99 -26.17 21.74
N SER A 154 -11.38 -27.25 21.23
CA SER A 154 -12.14 -28.41 20.80
C SER A 154 -12.91 -28.87 22.03
N ALA A 155 -14.23 -28.71 22.02
CA ALA A 155 -15.08 -29.30 23.04
C ALA A 155 -14.80 -30.81 22.96
N ALA A 156 -14.06 -31.33 23.94
CA ALA A 156 -13.84 -32.75 24.07
C ALA A 156 -15.22 -33.40 24.21
N THR A 157 -15.56 -34.24 23.24
CA THR A 157 -16.69 -35.18 23.30
C THR A 157 -16.17 -36.47 23.92
#